data_AF-A0A8J7W5U1-F1
#
_entry.id   AF-A0A8J7W5U1-F1
#
_cell.length_a   1.000
_cell.length_b   1.000
_cell.length_c   1.000
_cell.angle_alpha   90.00
_cell.angle_beta   90.00
_cell.angle_gamma   90.00
#
_symmetry.space_group_name_H-M   'P 1'
#
loop_
_entity.id
_entity.type
_entity.pdbx_description
1 polymer ?
#
loop_
_entity_poly.entity_id
_entity_poly.type
_entity_poly.pdbx_seq_one_letter_code
_entity_poly.pdbx_strand_id
1 'polypeptide(L)'
;MCQVHCTRAVLKNIPRKMQKEIIECLRDAYGSEERLQALADELNDKGYRKAANTIERFIPGLLSYTAFPKEHWKKIRTTNMMERMNKELKRRTRVAGCQRRSRNPHLCRNNSPHPT
;
A
#
# COMPACT_ATOMS: atom_id res chain seq x y z
N MET A 1 -6.56 5.36 4.79
CA MET A 1 -5.87 4.12 4.32
C MET A 1 -6.81 3.36 3.40
N CYS A 2 -6.32 2.50 2.52
CA CYS A 2 -7.07 2.03 1.36
C CYS A 2 -7.41 0.54 1.46
N GLN A 3 -8.49 0.06 0.85
CA GLN A 3 -8.84 -1.38 0.84
C GLN A 3 -7.67 -2.23 0.29
N VAL A 4 -7.08 -1.83 -0.83
CA VAL A 4 -5.91 -2.50 -1.41
C VAL A 4 -4.70 -2.54 -0.48
N HIS A 5 -4.45 -1.47 0.29
CA HIS A 5 -3.33 -1.43 1.22
C HIS A 5 -3.62 -2.24 2.49
N CYS A 6 -4.87 -2.27 2.95
CA CYS A 6 -5.33 -3.14 4.02
C CYS A 6 -5.13 -4.61 3.63
N THR A 7 -5.66 -5.04 2.48
CA THR A 7 -5.49 -6.42 1.99
C THR A 7 -4.02 -6.80 1.88
N ARG A 8 -3.15 -5.94 1.31
CA ARG A 8 -1.70 -6.23 1.23
C ARG A 8 -1.03 -6.35 2.60
N ALA A 9 -1.40 -5.50 3.56
CA ALA A 9 -0.83 -5.52 4.89
C ALA A 9 -1.23 -6.78 5.68
N VAL A 10 -2.49 -7.21 5.55
CA VAL A 10 -3.01 -8.45 6.15
C VAL A 10 -2.30 -9.67 5.54
N LEU A 11 -2.18 -9.73 4.21
CA LEU A 11 -1.53 -10.83 3.49
C LEU A 11 -0.05 -11.01 3.84
N LYS A 12 0.64 -9.96 4.30
CA LYS A 12 2.05 -10.05 4.72
C LYS A 12 2.24 -10.93 5.96
N ASN A 13 1.21 -11.03 6.81
CA ASN A 13 1.28 -11.75 8.08
C ASN A 13 0.74 -13.19 8.00
N ILE A 14 0.37 -13.67 6.80
CA ILE A 14 -0.40 -14.91 6.60
C ILE A 14 0.29 -15.80 5.56
N PRO A 15 0.38 -17.13 5.79
CA PRO A 15 0.96 -18.07 4.84
C PRO A 15 0.14 -18.15 3.54
N ARG A 16 0.83 -18.31 2.40
CA ARG A 16 0.25 -18.33 1.03
C ARG A 16 -0.96 -19.25 0.87
N LYS A 17 -1.01 -20.37 1.60
CA LYS A 17 -2.07 -21.39 1.49
C LYS A 17 -3.47 -20.85 1.83
N MET A 18 -3.59 -20.04 2.87
CA MET A 18 -4.88 -19.48 3.33
C MET A 18 -5.19 -18.09 2.76
N GLN A 19 -4.28 -17.51 1.97
CA GLN A 19 -4.46 -16.14 1.47
C GLN A 19 -5.70 -15.97 0.60
N LYS A 20 -6.08 -16.99 -0.18
CA LYS A 20 -7.24 -16.90 -1.07
C LYS A 20 -8.54 -16.75 -0.28
N GLU A 21 -8.79 -17.63 0.68
CA GLU A 21 -9.99 -17.62 1.52
C GLU A 21 -10.10 -16.29 2.27
N ILE A 22 -8.99 -15.82 2.85
CA ILE A 22 -8.98 -14.59 3.64
C ILE A 22 -9.23 -13.36 2.75
N ILE A 23 -8.77 -13.35 1.49
CA ILE A 23 -9.09 -12.25 0.56
C ILE A 23 -10.59 -12.20 0.27
N GLU A 24 -11.25 -13.34 0.09
CA GLU A 24 -12.68 -13.40 -0.17
C GLU A 24 -13.48 -12.92 1.04
N CYS A 25 -13.16 -13.42 2.24
CA CYS A 25 -13.78 -12.94 3.47
C CYS A 25 -13.53 -11.44 3.71
N LEU A 26 -12.33 -10.94 3.41
CA LEU A 26 -12.03 -9.51 3.54
C LEU A 26 -12.83 -8.67 2.53
N ARG A 27 -13.06 -9.19 1.31
CA ARG A 27 -13.90 -8.54 0.29
C ARG A 27 -15.35 -8.42 0.72
N ASP A 28 -15.90 -9.44 1.37
CA ASP A 28 -17.27 -9.42 1.90
C ASP A 28 -17.39 -8.53 3.14
N ALA A 29 -16.40 -8.58 4.05
CA ALA A 29 -16.39 -7.79 5.27
C ALA A 29 -16.29 -6.28 4.99
N TYR A 30 -15.69 -5.90 3.85
CA TYR A 30 -15.65 -4.52 3.42
C TYR A 30 -17.06 -3.95 3.20
N GLY A 31 -17.55 -3.21 4.19
CA GLY A 31 -18.83 -2.52 4.13
C GLY A 31 -19.56 -2.49 5.48
N SER A 32 -19.20 -3.39 6.39
CA SER A 32 -19.76 -3.45 7.74
C SER A 32 -18.62 -3.54 8.75
N GLU A 33 -18.64 -2.69 9.78
CA GLU A 33 -17.66 -2.70 10.86
C GLU A 33 -17.70 -4.01 11.66
N GLU A 34 -18.91 -4.50 11.95
CA GLU A 34 -19.15 -5.74 12.69
C GLU A 34 -18.51 -6.97 12.02
N ARG A 35 -18.57 -7.05 10.68
CA ARG A 35 -17.95 -8.13 9.92
C ARG A 35 -16.43 -8.07 9.95
N LEU A 36 -15.85 -6.87 9.95
CA LEU A 36 -14.41 -6.69 10.09
C LEU A 36 -13.92 -7.10 11.49
N GLN A 37 -14.70 -6.77 12.52
CA GLN A 37 -14.43 -7.16 13.91
C GLN A 37 -14.48 -8.69 14.06
N ALA A 38 -15.54 -9.33 13.56
CA ALA A 38 -15.69 -10.78 13.61
C ALA A 38 -14.54 -11.52 12.90
N LEU A 39 -14.10 -10.99 11.75
CA LEU A 39 -12.97 -11.55 11.01
C LEU A 39 -11.63 -11.36 11.75
N ALA A 40 -11.45 -10.25 12.49
CA ALA A 40 -10.28 -10.07 13.33
C ALA A 40 -10.25 -11.10 14.47
N ASP A 41 -11.41 -11.40 15.07
CA ASP A 41 -11.55 -12.41 16.12
C ASP A 41 -11.25 -13.83 15.58
N GLU A 42 -11.81 -14.18 14.43
CA GLU A 42 -11.53 -15.48 13.77
C GLU A 42 -10.05 -15.64 13.42
N LEU A 43 -9.38 -14.57 12.98
CA LEU A 43 -7.94 -14.58 12.72
C LEU A 43 -7.11 -14.69 14.00
N ASN A 44 -7.61 -14.16 15.12
CA ASN A 44 -6.98 -14.28 16.42
C ASN A 44 -7.08 -15.71 16.95
N ASP A 45 -8.23 -16.36 16.80
CA ASP A 45 -8.46 -17.77 17.16
C ASP A 45 -7.56 -18.72 16.36
N LYS A 46 -7.39 -18.45 15.06
CA LYS A 46 -6.45 -19.16 14.18
C LYS A 46 -4.97 -18.89 14.50
N GLY A 47 -4.65 -18.06 15.48
CA GLY A 47 -3.29 -17.74 15.93
C GLY A 47 -2.59 -16.61 15.18
N TYR A 48 -3.27 -15.93 14.25
CA TYR A 48 -2.72 -14.82 13.46
C TYR A 48 -2.91 -13.46 14.14
N ARG A 49 -2.45 -13.32 15.39
CA ARG A 49 -2.53 -12.08 16.19
C ARG A 49 -2.07 -10.83 15.46
N LYS A 50 -1.00 -10.92 14.67
CA LYS A 50 -0.49 -9.78 13.89
C LYS A 50 -1.46 -9.34 12.79
N ALA A 51 -2.16 -10.28 12.15
CA ALA A 51 -3.16 -9.98 11.13
C ALA A 51 -4.41 -9.36 11.77
N ALA A 52 -4.88 -9.91 12.89
CA ALA A 52 -6.01 -9.37 13.66
C ALA A 52 -5.76 -7.91 14.09
N ASN A 53 -4.63 -7.64 14.75
CA ASN A 53 -4.29 -6.27 15.19
C ASN A 53 -4.14 -5.30 14.01
N THR A 54 -3.65 -5.80 12.88
CA THR A 54 -3.53 -5.01 11.65
C THR A 54 -4.92 -4.60 11.14
N ILE A 55 -5.90 -5.50 11.17
CA ILE A 55 -7.28 -5.22 10.76
C ILE A 55 -7.93 -4.20 11.68
N GLU A 56 -7.82 -4.37 13.00
CA GLU A 56 -8.37 -3.44 13.99
C GLU A 56 -7.87 -2.01 13.79
N ARG A 57 -6.56 -1.85 13.54
CA ARG A 57 -5.96 -0.54 13.22
C ARG A 57 -6.49 0.07 11.93
N PHE A 58 -6.95 -0.75 10.98
CA PHE A 58 -7.47 -0.30 9.70
C PHE A 58 -8.96 0.05 9.71
N ILE A 59 -9.75 -0.45 10.67
CA ILE A 59 -11.18 -0.15 10.83
C ILE A 59 -11.49 1.36 10.72
N PRO A 60 -10.88 2.26 11.51
CA PRO A 60 -11.18 3.70 11.43
C PRO A 60 -10.79 4.30 10.06
N GLY A 61 -9.73 3.78 9.45
CA GLY A 61 -9.28 4.21 8.12
C GLY A 61 -10.18 3.73 6.98
N LEU A 62 -10.85 2.59 7.16
CA LEU A 62 -11.81 2.02 6.22
C LEU A 62 -13.18 2.67 6.35
N LEU A 63 -13.60 3.06 7.54
CA LEU A 63 -14.90 3.70 7.78
C LEU A 63 -14.92 5.20 7.46
N SER A 64 -13.76 5.83 7.27
CA SER A 64 -13.67 7.28 6.98
C SER A 64 -14.48 7.74 5.75
N TYR A 65 -14.90 6.85 4.83
CA TYR A 65 -15.78 7.21 3.71
C TYR A 65 -17.27 7.33 4.08
N THR A 66 -17.72 6.80 5.22
CA THR A 66 -19.15 6.84 5.62
C THR A 66 -19.60 8.26 5.98
N ALA A 67 -18.67 9.16 6.31
CA ALA A 67 -18.93 10.58 6.53
C ALA A 67 -19.36 11.34 5.27
N PHE A 68 -19.18 10.76 4.08
CA PHE A 68 -19.55 11.37 2.80
C PHE A 68 -20.87 10.79 2.26
N PRO A 69 -21.61 11.53 1.41
CA PRO A 69 -22.82 11.01 0.78
C PRO A 69 -22.53 9.83 -0.17
N LYS A 70 -23.50 8.91 -0.29
CA LYS A 70 -23.37 7.62 -1.01
C LYS A 70 -22.91 7.74 -2.46
N GLU A 71 -23.22 8.83 -3.15
CA GLU A 71 -22.74 9.13 -4.51
C GLU A 71 -21.21 9.15 -4.61
N HIS A 72 -20.53 9.57 -3.55
CA HIS A 72 -19.07 9.72 -3.54
C HIS A 72 -18.36 8.43 -3.10
N TRP A 73 -19.07 7.46 -2.53
CA TRP A 73 -18.46 6.24 -2.00
C TRP A 73 -17.68 5.46 -3.04
N LYS A 74 -18.21 5.31 -4.27
CA LYS A 74 -17.48 4.61 -5.35
C LYS A 74 -16.17 5.33 -5.72
N LYS A 75 -16.16 6.67 -5.73
CA LYS A 75 -14.94 7.46 -6.04
C LYS A 75 -13.93 7.44 -4.90
N ILE A 76 -14.39 7.52 -3.65
CA ILE A 76 -13.53 7.58 -2.45
C ILE A 76 -12.94 6.19 -2.13
N ARG A 77 -13.74 5.13 -2.29
CA ARG A 77 -13.34 3.74 -1.99
C ARG A 77 -12.28 3.20 -2.95
N THR A 78 -12.30 3.68 -4.19
CA THR A 78 -11.31 3.31 -5.20
C THR A 78 -10.12 4.26 -5.13
N THR A 79 -9.01 3.81 -4.58
CA THR A 79 -7.73 4.55 -4.58
C THR A 79 -7.19 4.93 -5.95
N ASN A 80 -7.82 4.47 -7.02
CA ASN A 80 -7.34 4.60 -8.38
C ASN A 80 -7.08 6.05 -8.77
N MET A 81 -7.86 7.02 -8.27
CA MET A 81 -7.62 8.44 -8.56
C MET A 81 -6.39 8.99 -7.82
N MET A 82 -6.23 8.70 -6.54
CA MET A 82 -5.06 9.10 -5.75
C MET A 82 -3.78 8.38 -6.21
N GLU A 83 -3.87 7.09 -6.55
CA GLU A 83 -2.75 6.33 -7.12
C GLU A 83 -2.37 6.83 -8.51
N ARG A 84 -3.34 7.19 -9.36
CA ARG A 84 -3.08 7.81 -10.68
C ARG A 84 -2.43 9.18 -10.52
N MET A 85 -2.93 10.02 -9.61
CA MET A 85 -2.30 11.31 -9.30
C MET A 85 -0.88 11.12 -8.73
N ASN A 86 -0.66 10.18 -7.82
CA ASN A 86 0.68 9.90 -7.29
C ASN A 86 1.64 9.35 -8.36
N LYS A 87 1.16 8.51 -9.29
CA LYS A 87 1.94 8.06 -10.44
C LYS A 87 2.27 9.22 -11.38
N GLU A 88 1.31 10.10 -11.65
CA GLU A 88 1.49 11.30 -12.47
C GLU A 88 2.49 12.26 -11.82
N LEU A 89 2.40 12.49 -10.50
CA LEU A 89 3.35 13.31 -9.75
C LEU A 89 4.77 12.72 -9.83
N LYS A 90 4.94 11.41 -9.60
CA LYS A 90 6.22 10.72 -9.77
C LYS A 90 6.76 10.78 -11.20
N ARG A 91 5.89 10.74 -12.22
CA ARG A 91 6.28 10.88 -13.62
C ARG A 91 6.81 12.28 -13.90
N ARG A 92 6.15 13.32 -13.38
CA ARG A 92 6.53 14.73 -13.55
C ARG A 92 7.82 15.08 -12.81
N THR A 93 8.05 14.51 -11.63
CA THR A 93 9.28 14.74 -10.87
C THR A 93 10.47 13.91 -11.35
N ARG A 94 10.25 12.85 -12.14
CA ARG A 94 11.34 12.01 -12.70
C ARG A 94 12.27 12.79 -13.65
N VAL A 95 11.80 13.87 -14.28
CA VAL A 95 12.61 14.73 -15.16
C VAL A 95 13.47 15.74 -14.38
N ALA A 96 13.16 15.99 -13.10
CA ALA A 96 13.97 16.82 -12.21
C ALA A 96 15.07 16.03 -11.46
N GLY A 97 15.31 14.77 -11.85
CA GLY A 97 16.27 13.85 -11.21
C GLY A 97 17.71 13.88 -11.76
N CYS A 98 18.07 14.84 -12.60
CA CYS A 98 19.46 15.08 -13.00
C CYS A 98 20.08 16.27 -12.24
N GLN A 99 19.74 16.44 -10.95
CA GLN A 99 20.50 17.34 -10.09
C GLN A 99 21.70 16.55 -9.53
N ARG A 100 22.88 16.93 -10.02
CA ARG A 100 24.19 16.34 -9.74
C ARG A 100 24.37 15.95 -8.27
N ARG A 101 24.44 14.65 -8.02
CA ARG A 101 25.04 14.10 -6.79
C ARG A 101 26.51 14.52 -6.80
N SER A 102 26.90 15.33 -5.81
CA SER A 102 28.29 15.72 -5.54
C SER A 102 29.25 14.55 -5.81
N ARG A 103 30.08 14.67 -6.84
CA ARG A 103 31.27 13.83 -7.04
C ARG A 103 32.48 14.69 -6.67
N ASN A 104 33.12 14.24 -5.61
CA ASN A 104 34.44 14.63 -5.15
C ASN A 104 35.43 14.83 -6.34
N PRO A 105 36.15 15.97 -6.46
CA PRO A 105 36.94 16.30 -7.66
C PRO A 105 38.37 15.72 -7.71
N HIS A 106 38.74 14.76 -6.84
CA HIS A 106 40.08 14.19 -6.84
C HIS A 106 40.08 12.72 -7.28
N LEU A 107 40.13 12.47 -8.59
CA LEU A 107 40.68 11.24 -9.21
C LEU A 107 40.63 11.37 -10.74
N CYS A 108 41.36 12.34 -11.29
CA CYS A 108 41.85 12.27 -12.66
C CYS A 108 43.28 11.75 -12.60
N ARG A 109 43.47 10.45 -12.79
CA ARG A 109 44.79 9.85 -12.99
C ARG A 109 44.74 8.91 -14.18
N ASN A 110 45.40 9.38 -15.24
CA ASN A 110 46.18 8.67 -16.26
C ASN A 110 45.49 7.57 -17.08
N ASN A 111 45.33 7.85 -18.37
CA ASN A 111 45.99 7.05 -19.42
C ASN A 111 45.87 7.75 -20.78
N SER A 112 47.00 8.23 -21.30
CA SER A 112 47.19 8.59 -22.70
C SER A 112 47.99 7.49 -23.38
N PRO A 113 47.58 6.95 -24.53
CA PRO A 113 48.49 6.29 -25.45
C PRO A 113 48.96 7.29 -26.52
N HIS A 114 50.29 7.37 -26.69
CA HIS A 114 50.96 8.04 -27.81
C HIS A 114 50.63 7.34 -29.15
N PRO A 115 50.47 8.07 -30.26
CA PRO A 115 50.64 7.52 -31.60
C PRO A 115 52.04 7.85 -32.15
N THR A 116 52.66 6.84 -32.77
CA THR A 116 53.73 6.99 -33.78
C THR A 116 53.10 7.21 -35.15
#